data_AF-A0A7C7V326-F1
#
_entry.id   AF-A0A7C7V326-F1
#
_cell.length_a   1.000
_cell.length_b   1.000
_cell.length_c   1.000
_cell.angle_alpha   90.00
_cell.angle_beta   90.00
_cell.angle_gamma   90.00
#
_symmetry.space_group_name_H-M   'P 1'
#
loop_
_entity.id
_entity.type
_entity.pdbx_description
1 polymer ?
#
loop_
_entity_poly.entity_id
_entity_poly.type
_entity_poly.pdbx_seq_one_letter_code
_entity_poly.pdbx_strand_id
1 'polypeptide(L)'
;NALVELSLTQDFAVVIPDIVTHRQAGHYDRFTNIGAGIHEAWVELDAHGRPGAKKMIVLMTDGKANRPGGTSSGKSYALQQADLAAQRNYPIVTISLGNAADTALMQQIADITSGVHFNVPGGASVTDYKDELLAVFRQIADDRPLALVR
;
A
#
# COMPACT_ATOMS: atom_id res chain seq x y z
N ASN A 1 -16.10 -4.48 -2.39
CA ASN A 1 -15.11 -5.50 -2.81
C ASN A 1 -13.96 -4.77 -3.48
N ALA A 2 -12.73 -5.23 -3.26
CA ALA A 2 -11.56 -4.80 -4.04
C ALA A 2 -11.24 -5.89 -5.08
N LEU A 3 -10.46 -5.55 -6.11
CA LEU A 3 -10.07 -6.45 -7.19
C LEU A 3 -8.56 -6.42 -7.33
N VAL A 4 -7.93 -7.61 -7.46
CA VAL A 4 -6.54 -7.71 -7.88
C VAL A 4 -6.48 -7.50 -9.39
N GLU A 5 -5.88 -6.38 -9.79
CA GLU A 5 -5.82 -5.95 -11.19
C GLU A 5 -4.66 -6.59 -11.96
N LEU A 6 -3.58 -6.94 -11.26
CA LEU A 6 -2.44 -7.66 -11.79
C LEU A 6 -1.82 -8.47 -10.65
N SER A 7 -1.67 -9.77 -10.88
CA SER A 7 -0.95 -10.66 -9.97
C SER A 7 0.56 -10.43 -10.04
N LEU A 8 1.29 -10.82 -9.00
CA LEU A 8 2.75 -10.66 -8.95
C LEU A 8 3.42 -11.32 -10.17
N THR A 9 4.16 -10.51 -10.94
CA THR A 9 4.81 -10.95 -12.18
C THR A 9 6.29 -10.56 -12.20
N GLN A 10 7.08 -11.29 -13.00
CA GLN A 10 8.46 -10.92 -13.35
C GLN A 10 8.53 -10.09 -14.64
N ASP A 11 7.42 -10.01 -15.40
CA ASP A 11 7.35 -9.29 -16.66
C ASP A 11 7.06 -7.80 -16.41
N PHE A 12 8.12 -7.01 -16.40
CA PHE A 12 8.03 -5.56 -16.23
C PHE A 12 7.33 -4.88 -17.42
N ALA A 13 7.37 -5.48 -18.61
CA ALA A 13 6.76 -4.90 -19.81
C ALA A 13 5.23 -4.95 -19.76
N VAL A 14 4.63 -5.81 -18.92
CA VAL A 14 3.17 -5.84 -18.70
C VAL A 14 2.71 -4.76 -17.71
N VAL A 15 3.61 -4.29 -16.82
CA VAL A 15 3.27 -3.31 -15.77
C VAL A 15 3.09 -1.89 -16.33
N ILE A 16 3.91 -1.50 -17.31
CA ILE A 16 4.06 -0.11 -17.76
C ILE A 16 2.99 0.33 -18.79
N PRO A 17 2.66 -0.45 -19.86
CA PRO A 17 1.72 -0.02 -20.87
C PRO A 17 0.26 -0.15 -20.43
N ASP A 18 -0.11 -1.24 -19.75
CA ASP A 18 -1.53 -1.59 -19.54
C ASP A 18 -2.12 -0.99 -18.26
N ILE A 19 -1.32 -0.82 -17.20
CA ILE A 19 -1.84 -0.46 -15.86
C ILE A 19 -1.65 1.02 -15.55
N VAL A 20 -0.47 1.57 -15.83
CA VAL A 20 -0.12 2.95 -15.43
C VAL A 20 -0.86 3.99 -16.28
N THR A 21 -1.12 3.69 -17.56
CA THR A 21 -1.69 4.67 -18.51
C THR A 21 -3.22 4.70 -18.54
N HIS A 22 -3.89 3.60 -18.15
CA HIS A 22 -5.35 3.45 -18.30
C HIS A 22 -6.15 3.59 -16.99
N ARG A 23 -5.51 3.77 -15.83
CA ARG A 23 -6.19 3.76 -14.52
C ARG A 23 -6.09 5.09 -13.79
N GLN A 24 -6.78 6.10 -14.31
CA GLN A 24 -7.08 7.32 -13.57
C GLN A 24 -8.15 7.03 -12.48
N ALA A 25 -8.01 7.64 -11.31
CA ALA A 25 -8.91 7.46 -10.15
C ALA A 25 -10.41 7.67 -10.47
N GLY A 26 -10.73 8.36 -11.58
CA GLY A 26 -12.10 8.52 -12.09
C GLY A 26 -12.78 7.26 -12.63
N HIS A 27 -12.08 6.12 -12.72
CA HIS A 27 -12.66 4.84 -13.15
C HIS A 27 -13.18 3.97 -11.99
N TYR A 28 -12.95 4.38 -10.75
CA TYR A 28 -13.36 3.65 -9.54
C TYR A 28 -14.45 4.42 -8.78
N ASP A 29 -15.18 3.73 -7.90
CA ASP A 29 -16.28 4.35 -7.15
C ASP A 29 -15.80 5.50 -6.25
N ARG A 30 -16.74 6.30 -5.70
CA ARG A 30 -16.40 7.45 -4.83
C ARG A 30 -15.95 7.04 -3.42
N PHE A 31 -15.72 5.75 -3.17
CA PHE A 31 -15.40 5.23 -1.85
C PHE A 31 -13.91 4.89 -1.73
N THR A 32 -13.40 4.97 -0.52
CA THR A 32 -12.01 4.62 -0.21
C THR A 32 -12.05 3.39 0.69
N ASN A 33 -11.88 2.21 0.11
CA ASN A 33 -11.92 0.94 0.83
C ASN A 33 -10.52 0.42 1.14
N ILE A 34 -9.84 1.11 2.05
CA ILE A 34 -8.46 0.79 2.47
C ILE A 34 -8.36 -0.65 2.96
N GLY A 35 -9.27 -1.08 3.83
CA GLY A 35 -9.23 -2.43 4.39
C GLY A 35 -9.35 -3.52 3.33
N ALA A 36 -10.21 -3.36 2.32
CA ALA A 36 -10.30 -4.35 1.24
C ALA A 36 -9.02 -4.38 0.39
N GLY A 37 -8.38 -3.24 0.15
CA GLY A 37 -7.09 -3.21 -0.55
C GLY A 37 -6.00 -3.97 0.22
N ILE A 38 -5.93 -3.79 1.55
CA ILE A 38 -4.99 -4.54 2.40
C ILE A 38 -5.33 -6.03 2.38
N HIS A 39 -6.62 -6.38 2.45
CA HIS A 39 -7.10 -7.76 2.36
C HIS A 39 -6.59 -8.48 1.11
N GLU A 40 -6.90 -7.93 -0.07
CA GLU A 40 -6.48 -8.53 -1.34
C GLU A 40 -4.95 -8.60 -1.44
N ALA A 41 -4.23 -7.60 -0.91
CA ALA A 41 -2.78 -7.59 -0.96
C ALA A 41 -2.13 -8.74 -0.15
N TRP A 42 -2.58 -9.00 1.09
CA TRP A 42 -2.00 -10.12 1.84
C TRP A 42 -2.48 -11.48 1.32
N VAL A 43 -3.70 -11.58 0.76
CA VAL A 43 -4.17 -12.79 0.07
C VAL A 43 -3.27 -13.11 -1.13
N GLU A 44 -2.96 -12.09 -1.92
CA GLU A 44 -2.08 -12.22 -3.09
C GLU A 44 -0.65 -12.61 -2.70
N LEU A 45 -0.12 -12.05 -1.62
CA LEU A 45 1.21 -12.41 -1.10
C LEU A 45 1.27 -13.85 -0.55
N ASP A 46 0.17 -14.35 0.01
CA ASP A 46 0.05 -15.74 0.45
C ASP A 46 0.00 -16.71 -0.74
N ALA A 47 -0.77 -16.37 -1.78
CA ALA A 47 -0.99 -17.23 -2.95
C ALA A 47 0.17 -17.20 -3.95
N HIS A 48 0.70 -16.01 -4.26
CA HIS A 48 1.61 -15.79 -5.39
C HIS A 48 2.96 -15.20 -4.99
N GLY A 49 3.17 -14.91 -3.71
CA GLY A 49 4.44 -14.37 -3.21
C GLY A 49 5.59 -15.36 -3.38
N ARG A 50 6.72 -14.90 -3.93
CA ARG A 50 7.91 -15.72 -4.16
C ARG A 50 8.46 -16.32 -2.85
N PRO A 51 8.69 -17.65 -2.78
CA PRO A 51 9.33 -18.27 -1.63
C PRO A 51 10.71 -17.66 -1.33
N GLY A 52 11.00 -17.41 -0.05
CA GLY A 52 12.28 -16.85 0.41
C GLY A 52 12.50 -15.36 0.12
N ALA A 53 11.58 -14.68 -0.57
CA ALA A 53 11.65 -13.24 -0.75
C ALA A 53 11.05 -12.51 0.47
N LYS A 54 11.60 -11.33 0.81
CA LYS A 54 10.91 -10.41 1.72
C LYS A 54 9.67 -9.88 1.00
N LYS A 55 8.50 -10.20 1.55
CA LYS A 55 7.20 -9.75 1.06
C LYS A 55 6.80 -8.48 1.79
N MET A 56 6.16 -7.54 1.10
CA MET A 56 5.71 -6.27 1.66
C MET A 56 4.53 -5.71 0.87
N ILE A 57 3.77 -4.81 1.49
CA ILE A 57 2.63 -4.13 0.87
C ILE A 57 2.94 -2.63 0.80
N VAL A 58 2.66 -2.00 -0.34
CA VAL A 58 2.66 -0.55 -0.47
C VAL A 58 1.22 -0.09 -0.61
N LEU A 59 0.74 0.65 0.38
CA LEU A 59 -0.61 1.19 0.43
C LEU A 59 -0.56 2.69 0.13
N MET A 60 -1.32 3.15 -0.85
CA MET A 60 -1.38 4.57 -1.23
C MET A 60 -2.82 5.07 -1.19
N THR A 61 -3.07 6.27 -0.66
CA THR A 61 -4.40 6.88 -0.68
C THR A 61 -4.34 8.41 -0.62
N ASP A 62 -5.29 9.07 -1.27
CA ASP A 62 -5.58 10.50 -1.14
C ASP A 62 -6.85 10.78 -0.30
N GLY A 63 -7.49 9.74 0.24
CA GLY A 63 -8.81 9.81 0.83
C GLY A 63 -8.91 9.19 2.23
N LYS A 64 -10.14 9.08 2.72
CA LYS A 64 -10.45 8.56 4.05
C LYS A 64 -11.19 7.24 3.94
N ALA A 65 -10.73 6.23 4.67
CA ALA A 65 -11.42 4.95 4.77
C ALA A 65 -12.90 5.16 5.10
N ASN A 66 -13.79 4.67 4.24
CA ASN A 66 -15.24 4.85 4.38
C ASN A 66 -16.04 3.58 4.01
N ARG A 67 -15.33 2.45 3.90
CA ARG A 67 -15.89 1.12 3.62
C ARG A 67 -15.19 0.04 4.45
N PRO A 68 -15.94 -0.97 4.93
CA PRO A 68 -17.40 -1.13 4.84
C PRO A 68 -18.14 -0.16 5.78
N GLY A 69 -19.42 0.13 5.49
CA GLY A 69 -20.32 0.75 6.47
C GLY A 69 -20.01 2.19 6.93
N GLY A 70 -19.21 2.96 6.19
CA GLY A 70 -18.86 4.35 6.55
C GLY A 70 -17.50 4.48 7.22
N THR A 71 -17.19 5.65 7.76
CA THR A 71 -15.83 5.97 8.22
C THR A 71 -15.38 5.15 9.42
N SER A 72 -16.20 5.03 10.47
CA SER A 72 -15.80 4.27 11.68
C SER A 72 -15.56 2.79 11.36
N SER A 73 -16.51 2.15 10.69
CA SER A 73 -16.40 0.74 10.29
C SER A 73 -15.29 0.53 9.27
N GLY A 74 -15.08 1.47 8.34
CA GLY A 74 -14.00 1.38 7.37
C GLY A 74 -12.61 1.52 7.98
N LYS A 75 -12.43 2.41 8.96
CA LYS A 75 -11.20 2.50 9.76
C LYS A 75 -10.93 1.22 10.54
N SER A 76 -11.95 0.73 11.26
CA SER A 76 -11.81 -0.50 12.04
C SER A 76 -11.45 -1.70 11.17
N TYR A 77 -12.03 -1.79 9.97
CA TYR A 77 -11.71 -2.84 9.02
C TYR A 77 -10.28 -2.70 8.48
N ALA A 78 -9.83 -1.48 8.16
CA ALA A 78 -8.45 -1.24 7.73
C ALA A 78 -7.43 -1.67 8.78
N LEU A 79 -7.66 -1.33 10.05
CA LEU A 79 -6.79 -1.74 11.16
C LEU A 79 -6.79 -3.26 11.37
N GLN A 80 -7.96 -3.90 11.32
CA GLN A 80 -8.06 -5.36 11.40
C GLN A 80 -7.25 -6.07 10.30
N GLN A 81 -7.28 -5.53 9.08
CA GLN A 81 -6.51 -6.12 7.97
C GLN A 81 -5.01 -5.84 8.11
N ALA A 82 -4.62 -4.71 8.70
CA ALA A 82 -3.23 -4.44 9.07
C ALA A 82 -2.72 -5.42 10.13
N ASP A 83 -3.52 -5.74 11.16
CA ASP A 83 -3.16 -6.75 12.16
C ASP A 83 -2.94 -8.13 11.52
N LEU A 84 -3.79 -8.52 10.58
CA LEU A 84 -3.65 -9.78 9.84
C LEU A 84 -2.39 -9.80 8.96
N ALA A 85 -2.01 -8.67 8.35
CA ALA A 85 -0.76 -8.55 7.61
C ALA A 85 0.45 -8.63 8.54
N ALA A 86 0.39 -8.00 9.72
CA ALA A 86 1.44 -8.06 10.73
C ALA A 86 1.68 -9.50 11.22
N GLN A 87 0.61 -10.26 11.49
CA GLN A 87 0.70 -11.68 11.88
C GLN A 87 1.40 -12.56 10.82
N ARG A 88 1.39 -12.14 9.55
CA ARG A 88 2.08 -12.81 8.44
C ARG A 88 3.50 -12.29 8.21
N ASN A 89 3.96 -11.33 9.01
CA ASN A 89 5.22 -10.60 8.81
C ASN A 89 5.27 -9.85 7.47
N TYR A 90 4.14 -9.28 7.03
CA TYR A 90 4.06 -8.44 5.83
C TYR A 90 4.01 -6.97 6.25
N PRO A 91 5.14 -6.25 6.26
CA PRO A 91 5.15 -4.82 6.58
C PRO A 91 4.36 -4.03 5.53
N ILE A 92 3.60 -3.04 6.01
CA ILE A 92 2.84 -2.13 5.16
C ILE A 92 3.50 -0.76 5.17
N VAL A 93 3.96 -0.34 3.99
CA VAL A 93 4.43 1.02 3.75
C VAL A 93 3.23 1.83 3.30
N THR A 94 2.93 2.92 4.00
CA THR A 94 1.76 3.75 3.74
C THR A 94 2.17 5.09 3.14
N ILE A 95 1.46 5.52 2.08
CA ILE A 95 1.69 6.80 1.41
C ILE A 95 0.37 7.58 1.37
N SER A 96 0.31 8.68 2.09
CA SER A 96 -0.80 9.63 2.07
C SER A 96 -0.52 10.70 1.03
N LEU A 97 -1.51 11.01 0.19
CA LEU A 97 -1.40 11.98 -0.91
C LEU A 97 -2.38 13.13 -0.70
N GLY A 98 -1.86 14.36 -0.66
CA GLY A 98 -2.70 15.55 -0.55
C GLY A 98 -3.36 15.73 0.82
N ASN A 99 -4.23 16.74 0.92
CA ASN A 99 -4.75 17.20 2.21
C ASN A 99 -5.96 16.42 2.72
N ALA A 100 -6.55 15.55 1.90
CA ALA A 100 -7.78 14.83 2.24
C ALA A 100 -7.50 13.45 2.88
N ALA A 101 -6.29 12.93 2.75
CA ALA A 101 -5.89 11.64 3.29
C ALA A 101 -5.95 11.60 4.82
N ASP A 102 -6.33 10.44 5.36
CA ASP A 102 -6.30 10.19 6.80
C ASP A 102 -4.90 9.77 7.26
N THR A 103 -4.01 10.75 7.44
CA THR A 103 -2.61 10.52 7.82
C THR A 103 -2.45 9.81 9.16
N ALA A 104 -3.38 10.01 10.10
CA ALA A 104 -3.37 9.33 11.39
C ALA A 104 -3.67 7.83 11.24
N LEU A 105 -4.67 7.47 10.43
CA LEU A 105 -4.94 6.07 10.11
C LEU A 105 -3.75 5.42 9.39
N MET A 106 -3.17 6.13 8.42
CA MET A 106 -2.05 5.62 7.62
C MET A 106 -0.79 5.41 8.48
N GLN A 107 -0.52 6.30 9.43
CA GLN A 107 0.52 6.11 10.45
C GLN A 107 0.25 4.87 11.30
N GLN A 108 -0.97 4.72 11.81
CA GLN A 108 -1.34 3.61 12.68
C GLN A 108 -1.18 2.24 11.98
N ILE A 109 -1.53 2.15 10.70
CA ILE A 109 -1.34 0.95 9.88
C ILE A 109 0.16 0.61 9.71
N ALA A 110 0.99 1.61 9.45
CA ALA A 110 2.44 1.42 9.36
C ALA A 110 3.01 0.92 10.68
N ASP A 111 2.62 1.54 11.81
CA ASP A 111 3.11 1.17 13.14
C ASP A 111 2.74 -0.28 13.50
N ILE A 112 1.47 -0.69 13.26
CA ILE A 112 0.99 -2.06 13.52
C ILE A 112 1.85 -3.10 12.79
N THR A 113 2.29 -2.78 11.58
CA THR A 113 2.96 -3.73 10.68
C THR A 113 4.47 -3.59 10.68
N SER A 114 5.03 -2.74 11.56
CA SER A 114 6.46 -2.38 11.55
C SER A 114 6.92 -1.85 10.18
N GLY A 115 6.03 -1.14 9.49
CA GLY A 115 6.30 -0.44 8.24
C GLY A 115 6.64 1.03 8.48
N VAL A 116 6.51 1.84 7.43
CA VAL A 116 6.77 3.29 7.51
C VAL A 116 5.67 4.05 6.77
N HIS A 117 5.29 5.20 7.32
CA HIS A 117 4.30 6.10 6.73
C HIS A 117 4.95 7.36 6.18
N PHE A 118 4.49 7.76 5.00
CA PHE A 118 4.93 8.97 4.31
C PHE A 118 3.73 9.80 3.89
N ASN A 119 3.81 11.10 4.15
CA ASN A 119 2.76 12.03 3.80
C ASN A 119 3.29 13.02 2.76
N VAL A 120 2.67 13.04 1.59
CA VAL A 120 2.93 14.00 0.53
C VAL A 120 1.92 15.14 0.66
N PRO A 121 2.32 16.35 1.10
CA PRO A 121 1.40 17.46 1.31
C PRO A 121 0.69 17.88 0.02
N GLY A 122 -0.54 18.39 0.14
CA GLY A 122 -1.25 18.95 -1.01
C GLY A 122 -0.57 20.21 -1.54
N GLY A 123 -0.48 20.33 -2.87
CA GLY A 123 0.09 21.50 -3.55
C GLY A 123 1.57 21.38 -3.91
N ALA A 124 2.25 20.29 -3.52
CA ALA A 124 3.56 19.93 -4.06
C ALA A 124 3.43 19.36 -5.48
N SER A 125 4.36 19.70 -6.37
CA SER A 125 4.41 19.09 -7.72
C SER A 125 4.87 17.63 -7.61
N VAL A 126 4.47 16.78 -8.58
CA VAL A 126 4.94 15.39 -8.70
C VAL A 126 6.46 15.30 -8.70
N THR A 127 7.11 16.32 -9.25
CA THR A 127 8.57 16.44 -9.26
C THR A 127 9.16 16.58 -7.86
N ASP A 128 8.47 17.27 -6.95
CA ASP A 128 9.02 17.67 -5.65
C ASP A 128 9.10 16.49 -4.67
N TYR A 129 8.14 15.56 -4.74
CA TYR A 129 8.10 14.40 -3.85
C TYR A 129 8.66 13.12 -4.47
N LYS A 130 9.07 13.14 -5.76
CA LYS A 130 9.69 11.98 -6.41
C LYS A 130 10.94 11.50 -5.68
N ASP A 131 11.81 12.42 -5.31
CA ASP A 131 13.08 12.10 -4.65
C ASP A 131 12.84 11.59 -3.22
N GLU A 132 11.86 12.17 -2.52
CA GLU A 132 11.42 11.69 -1.21
C GLU A 132 10.86 10.27 -1.31
N LEU A 133 9.90 10.01 -2.20
CA LEU A 133 9.37 8.66 -2.43
C LEU A 133 10.48 7.66 -2.81
N LEU A 134 11.45 8.06 -3.62
CA LEU A 134 12.59 7.19 -3.95
C LEU A 134 13.47 6.90 -2.74
N ALA A 135 13.73 7.88 -1.88
CA ALA A 135 14.49 7.70 -0.65
C ALA A 135 13.79 6.71 0.30
N VAL A 136 12.46 6.80 0.39
CA VAL A 136 11.61 5.86 1.11
C VAL A 136 11.74 4.44 0.58
N PHE A 137 11.54 4.25 -0.72
CA PHE A 137 11.65 2.93 -1.34
C PHE A 137 13.04 2.33 -1.13
N ARG A 138 14.09 3.16 -1.13
CA ARG A 138 15.46 2.74 -0.78
C ARG A 138 15.58 2.32 0.68
N GLN A 139 15.10 3.11 1.62
CA GLN A 139 15.12 2.75 3.04
C GLN A 139 14.45 1.39 3.29
N ILE A 140 13.27 1.17 2.69
CA ILE A 140 12.56 -0.11 2.80
C ILE A 140 13.34 -1.27 2.16
N ALA A 141 14.01 -0.99 1.03
CA ALA A 141 14.86 -1.93 0.32
C ALA A 141 16.15 -2.25 1.09
N ASP A 142 16.65 -1.33 1.90
CA ASP A 142 17.86 -1.46 2.72
C ASP A 142 17.57 -2.16 4.06
N ASP A 143 16.38 -1.98 4.63
CA ASP A 143 15.87 -2.73 5.79
C ASP A 143 15.59 -4.22 5.48
N ARG A 144 15.99 -4.70 4.30
CA ARG A 144 15.98 -6.13 3.98
C ARG A 144 17.22 -6.77 4.62
N PRO A 145 17.09 -7.68 5.60
CA PRO A 145 18.25 -8.44 6.04
C PRO A 145 18.85 -9.16 4.83
N LEU A 146 20.12 -8.92 4.55
CA LEU A 146 20.88 -9.66 3.56
C LEU A 146 20.91 -11.12 4.01
N ALA A 147 20.07 -11.96 3.40
CA ALA A 147 20.25 -13.40 3.49
C ALA A 147 21.47 -13.77 2.67
N LEU A 148 22.64 -13.86 3.32
CA LEU A 148 23.80 -14.55 2.75
C LEU A 148 23.41 -16.01 2.56
N VAL A 149 23.04 -16.38 1.33
CA VAL A 149 22.91 -17.78 0.95
C VAL A 149 24.31 -18.39 1.05
N ARG A 150 24.49 -19.33 1.98
CA ARG A 150 25.66 -20.22 2.02
C ARG A 150 25.42 -21.42 1.13
#